data_AF-A0A2W0AMR1-F1
#
_entry.id   AF-A0A2W0AMR1-F1
#
_cell.length_a   1.000
_cell.length_b   1.000
_cell.length_c   1.000
_cell.angle_alpha   90.00
_cell.angle_beta   90.00
_cell.angle_gamma   90.00
#
_symmetry.space_group_name_H-M   'P 1'
#
loop_
_entity.id
_entity.type
_entity.pdbx_description
1 polymer ?
#
loop_
_entity_poly.entity_id
_entity_poly.type
_entity_poly.pdbx_seq_one_letter_code
_entity_poly.pdbx_strand_id
1 'polypeptide(L)'
;MNRLHQSFAHNLTHSLGAYLRIQFAAALVSGEHLTYGEFLQSIPEVTYLASCKLKPVGASALVQLDLAVAFPLIDVLLGGEGKGLAPARGITEIEE
;
A
#
# COMPACT_ATOMS: atom_id res chain seq x y z
N MET A 1 2.62 19.07 -7.44
CA MET A 1 2.21 17.92 -6.60
C MET A 1 1.50 16.84 -7.42
N ASN A 2 0.35 17.14 -8.04
CA ASN A 2 -0.50 16.14 -8.71
C ASN A 2 0.22 15.27 -9.78
N ARG A 3 1.04 15.86 -10.67
CA ARG A 3 1.76 15.09 -11.71
C ARG A 3 2.74 14.02 -11.18
N LEU A 4 3.42 14.30 -10.07
CA LEU A 4 4.34 13.32 -9.45
C LEU A 4 3.56 12.15 -8.86
N HIS A 5 2.49 12.43 -8.10
CA HIS A 5 1.64 11.38 -7.53
C HIS A 5 0.91 10.57 -8.61
N GLN A 6 0.47 11.22 -9.69
CA GLN A 6 -0.15 10.53 -10.82
C GLN A 6 0.86 9.61 -11.53
N SER A 7 2.10 10.07 -11.71
CA SER A 7 3.18 9.25 -12.28
C SER A 7 3.53 8.09 -11.35
N PHE A 8 3.55 8.32 -10.03
CA PHE A 8 3.75 7.26 -9.04
C PHE A 8 2.65 6.19 -9.13
N ALA A 9 1.37 6.57 -9.17
CA ALA A 9 0.26 5.63 -9.29
C ALA A 9 0.33 4.80 -10.58
N HIS A 10 0.70 5.43 -11.69
CA HIS A 10 0.91 4.74 -12.97
C HIS A 10 2.08 3.75 -12.90
N ASN A 11 3.22 4.18 -12.35
CA ASN A 11 4.39 3.32 -12.21
C ASN A 11 4.14 2.16 -11.23
N LEU A 12 3.42 2.41 -10.13
CA LEU A 12 3.01 1.41 -9.16
C LEU A 12 2.13 0.36 -9.83
N THR A 13 1.15 0.81 -10.63
CA THR A 13 0.26 -0.04 -11.41
C THR A 13 1.04 -1.01 -12.30
N HIS A 14 1.93 -0.46 -13.12
CA HIS A 14 2.73 -1.24 -14.04
C HIS A 14 3.70 -2.19 -13.31
N SER A 15 4.39 -1.71 -12.28
CA SER A 15 5.43 -2.46 -11.58
C SER A 15 4.85 -3.63 -10.79
N LEU A 16 3.79 -3.40 -10.01
CA LEU A 16 3.15 -4.46 -9.24
C LEU A 16 2.43 -5.47 -10.13
N GLY A 17 1.71 -5.00 -11.17
CA GLY A 17 1.08 -5.91 -12.13
C GLY A 17 2.09 -6.84 -12.80
N ALA A 18 3.23 -6.30 -13.23
CA ALA A 18 4.30 -7.09 -13.83
C ALA A 18 4.97 -8.06 -12.83
N TYR A 19 5.25 -7.59 -11.61
CA TYR A 19 5.93 -8.39 -10.57
C TYR A 19 5.07 -9.55 -10.09
N LEU A 20 3.79 -9.28 -9.81
CA LEU A 20 2.84 -10.25 -9.27
C LEU A 20 2.17 -11.11 -10.35
N ARG A 21 2.26 -10.70 -11.62
CA ARG A 21 1.59 -11.35 -12.77
C ARG A 21 0.06 -11.41 -12.63
N ILE A 22 -0.51 -10.37 -12.04
CA ILE A 22 -1.96 -10.19 -11.87
C ILE A 22 -2.44 -8.90 -12.53
N GLN A 23 -3.76 -8.80 -12.74
CA GLN A 23 -4.38 -7.52 -13.09
C GLN A 23 -4.43 -6.63 -11.85
N PHE A 24 -3.54 -5.65 -11.78
CA PHE A 24 -3.47 -4.65 -10.71
C PHE A 24 -3.68 -3.25 -11.30
N ALA A 25 -4.40 -2.39 -10.59
CA ALA A 25 -4.65 -1.01 -10.99
C ALA A 25 -4.65 -0.09 -9.77
N ALA A 26 -3.89 1.00 -9.86
CA ALA A 26 -3.87 2.08 -8.88
C ALA A 26 -4.08 3.43 -9.58
N ALA A 27 -4.94 4.27 -9.02
CA ALA A 27 -5.22 5.60 -9.54
C ALA A 27 -5.09 6.63 -8.41
N LEU A 28 -4.58 7.81 -8.75
CA LEU A 28 -4.60 8.94 -7.83
C LEU A 28 -6.02 9.49 -7.75
N VAL A 29 -6.63 9.40 -6.58
CA VAL A 29 -7.97 9.94 -6.31
C VAL A 29 -7.87 11.38 -5.81
N SER A 30 -7.07 11.60 -4.77
CA SER A 30 -6.87 12.92 -4.15
C SER A 30 -5.49 12.99 -3.50
N GLY A 31 -5.07 14.22 -3.19
CA GLY A 31 -3.94 14.48 -2.31
C GLY A 31 -4.35 15.59 -1.36
N GLU A 32 -4.21 15.34 -0.07
CA GLU A 32 -4.59 16.25 1.00
C GLU A 32 -3.40 16.61 1.88
N HIS A 33 -3.52 17.73 2.59
CA HIS A 33 -2.54 18.16 3.58
C HIS A 33 -3.18 18.06 4.96
N LEU A 34 -2.61 17.20 5.82
CA LEU A 34 -3.11 16.94 7.15
C LEU A 34 -2.02 17.27 8.17
N THR A 35 -2.44 17.72 9.34
CA THR A 35 -1.54 17.75 10.50
C THR A 35 -1.23 16.32 10.95
N TYR A 36 -0.15 16.17 11.71
CA TYR A 36 0.26 14.85 12.21
C TYR A 36 -0.82 14.20 13.10
N GLY A 37 -1.53 14.99 13.91
CA GLY A 37 -2.61 14.49 14.76
C GLY A 37 -3.81 13.98 13.96
N GLU A 38 -4.21 14.71 12.92
CA GLU A 38 -5.29 14.29 12.01
C GLU A 38 -4.92 13.01 11.24
N PHE A 39 -3.66 12.91 10.78
CA PHE A 39 -3.17 11.70 10.14
C PHE A 39 -3.26 10.48 11.06
N LEU A 40 -2.78 10.59 12.31
CA LEU A 40 -2.84 9.48 13.26
C LEU A 40 -4.28 9.04 13.55
N GLN A 41 -5.23 9.98 13.59
CA GLN A 41 -6.65 9.67 13.80
C GLN A 41 -7.33 9.07 12.55
N SER A 42 -6.79 9.30 11.35
CA SER A 42 -7.29 8.70 10.11
C SER A 42 -6.89 7.23 9.91
N ILE A 43 -5.88 6.76 10.65
CA ILE A 43 -5.38 5.38 10.52
C ILE A 43 -6.39 4.42 11.18
N PRO A 44 -6.91 3.42 10.46
CA PRO A 44 -7.77 2.40 11.03
C PRO A 44 -7.06 1.60 12.14
N GLU A 45 -7.81 1.12 13.13
CA GLU A 45 -7.27 0.32 14.24
C GLU A 45 -6.51 -0.93 13.76
N VAL A 46 -6.93 -1.52 12.64
CA VAL A 46 -6.26 -2.65 12.00
C VAL A 46 -6.00 -2.31 10.53
N THR A 47 -4.75 -2.10 10.17
CA THR A 47 -4.31 -1.78 8.80
C THR A 47 -2.88 -2.26 8.58
N TYR A 48 -2.48 -2.43 7.32
CA TYR A 48 -1.07 -2.63 6.98
C TYR A 48 -0.40 -1.28 6.81
N LEU A 49 0.67 -1.02 7.57
CA LEU A 49 1.43 0.22 7.51
C LEU A 49 2.90 -0.09 7.27
N ALA A 50 3.44 0.34 6.12
CA ALA A 50 4.84 0.19 5.78
C ALA A 50 5.55 1.55 5.79
N SER A 51 6.81 1.57 6.21
CA SER A 51 7.67 2.74 6.09
C SER A 51 8.66 2.56 4.95
N CYS A 52 8.88 3.63 4.17
CA CYS A 52 9.87 3.61 3.09
C CYS A 52 10.70 4.91 3.10
N LYS A 53 11.96 4.82 2.67
CA LYS A 53 12.85 5.98 2.59
C LYS A 53 12.83 6.57 1.19
N LEU A 54 12.44 7.84 1.10
CA LEU A 54 12.45 8.60 -0.14
C LEU A 54 13.87 9.10 -0.44
N LYS A 55 14.50 8.56 -1.48
CA LYS A 55 15.79 9.05 -1.98
C LYS A 55 15.60 10.17 -3.02
N PRO A 56 16.51 11.16 -3.10
CA PRO A 56 17.70 11.37 -2.26
C PRO A 56 17.41 12.15 -0.96
N VAL A 57 16.18 12.63 -0.76
CA VAL A 57 15.80 13.52 0.34
C VAL A 57 16.05 12.91 1.73
N GLY A 58 16.05 11.58 1.84
CA GLY A 58 16.26 10.87 3.09
C GLY A 58 15.05 10.91 4.03
N ALA A 59 13.93 11.48 3.58
CA ALA A 59 12.69 11.51 4.33
C ALA A 59 12.05 10.12 4.42
N SER A 60 11.45 9.81 5.57
CA SER A 60 10.58 8.65 5.72
C SER A 60 9.19 8.98 5.19
N ALA A 61 8.64 8.09 4.38
CA ALA A 61 7.24 8.09 3.98
C ALA A 61 6.56 6.85 4.58
N LEU A 62 5.26 6.98 4.83
CA LEU A 62 4.41 5.89 5.25
C LEU A 62 3.46 5.53 4.11
N VAL A 63 3.25 4.23 3.92
CA VAL A 63 2.27 3.66 3.00
C VAL A 63 1.30 2.85 3.82
N GLN A 64 0.03 3.27 3.81
CA GLN A 64 -1.05 2.55 4.45
C GLN A 64 -1.84 1.79 3.39
N LEU A 65 -2.17 0.53 3.66
CA LEU A 65 -3.03 -0.31 2.84
C LEU A 65 -4.13 -0.92 3.70
N ASP A 66 -5.33 -0.97 3.15
CA ASP A 66 -6.41 -1.77 3.73
C ASP A 66 -6.04 -3.26 3.67
N LEU A 67 -6.38 -4.01 4.71
CA LEU A 67 -6.08 -5.44 4.80
C LEU A 67 -6.77 -6.26 3.69
N ALA A 68 -7.95 -5.83 3.22
CA ALA A 68 -8.63 -6.43 2.09
C ALA A 68 -7.85 -6.30 0.77
N VAL A 69 -6.86 -5.39 0.70
CA VAL A 69 -5.92 -5.28 -0.42
C VAL A 69 -4.60 -5.96 -0.07
N ALA A 70 -4.08 -5.75 1.14
CA ALA A 70 -2.79 -6.29 1.57
C ALA A 70 -2.76 -7.82 1.57
N PHE A 71 -3.78 -8.49 2.13
CA PHE A 71 -3.79 -9.96 2.21
C PHE A 71 -3.82 -10.65 0.83
N PRO A 72 -4.66 -10.23 -0.13
CA PRO A 72 -4.57 -10.76 -1.49
C PRO A 72 -3.19 -10.56 -2.14
N LEU A 73 -2.54 -9.42 -1.91
CA LEU A 73 -1.18 -9.18 -2.42
C LEU A 73 -0.16 -10.13 -1.78
N ILE A 74 -0.22 -10.33 -0.47
CA ILE A 74 0.65 -11.25 0.28
C ILE A 74 0.42 -12.70 -0.17
N ASP A 75 -0.83 -13.13 -0.33
CA ASP A 75 -1.18 -14.47 -0.80
C ASP A 75 -0.54 -14.75 -2.18
N VAL A 76 -0.66 -13.81 -3.13
CA VAL A 76 -0.01 -13.93 -4.44
C VAL A 76 1.52 -13.98 -4.34
N LEU A 77 2.12 -13.17 -3.47
CA LEU A 77 3.58 -13.19 -3.23
C LEU A 77 4.07 -14.54 -2.69
N LEU A 78 3.25 -15.20 -1.87
CA LEU A 78 3.53 -16.50 -1.29
C LEU A 78 3.11 -17.68 -2.20
N GLY A 79 2.64 -17.41 -3.42
CA GLY A 79 2.31 -18.41 -4.43
C GLY A 79 0.84 -18.84 -4.47
N GLY A 80 -0.04 -18.15 -3.74
CA GLY A 80 -1.49 -18.35 -3.76
C GLY A 80 -2.19 -17.63 -4.93
N GLU A 81 -3.53 -17.68 -4.93
CA GLU A 81 -4.37 -17.12 -6.00
C GLU A 81 -4.88 -15.71 -5.73
N GLY A 82 -4.57 -15.12 -4.56
CA GLY A 82 -5.07 -13.81 -4.14
C GLY A 82 -6.54 -13.80 -3.74
N LYS A 83 -7.10 -14.99 -3.44
CA LYS A 83 -8.53 -15.17 -3.09
C LYS A 83 -8.76 -15.33 -1.59
N GLY A 84 -7.70 -15.27 -0.78
CA GLY A 84 -7.79 -15.34 0.67
C GLY A 84 -8.67 -14.22 1.22
N LEU A 85 -9.63 -14.57 2.09
CA LEU A 85 -10.31 -13.59 2.93
C LEU A 85 -9.29 -12.96 3.87
N ALA A 86 -9.28 -11.62 3.94
CA ALA A 86 -8.52 -10.92 4.95
C ALA A 86 -8.98 -11.42 6.34
N PRO A 87 -8.11 -12.07 7.13
CA PRO A 87 -8.50 -12.50 8.46
C PRO A 87 -8.76 -11.27 9.34
N ALA A 88 -9.67 -11.39 10.30
CA ALA A 88 -10.02 -10.31 11.24
C ALA A 88 -8.92 -10.06 12.30
N ARG A 89 -7.65 -10.18 11.90
CA ARG A 89 -6.45 -10.06 12.74
C ARG A 89 -5.38 -9.27 11.97
N GLY A 90 -4.40 -8.71 12.68
CA GLY A 90 -3.23 -8.07 12.08
C GLY A 90 -2.31 -9.05 11.35
N ILE A 91 -1.34 -8.50 10.61
CA ILE A 91 -0.29 -9.25 9.92
C ILE A 91 0.70 -9.92 10.90
N THR A 92 1.28 -11.04 10.46
CA THR A 92 2.33 -11.80 11.16
C THR A 92 3.72 -11.53 10.57
N GLU A 93 4.79 -11.97 11.23
CA GLU A 93 6.17 -11.83 10.73
C GLU A 93 6.41 -12.44 9.34
N ILE A 94 5.65 -13.47 8.95
CA ILE A 94 5.76 -14.08 7.61
C ILE A 94 5.13 -13.18 6.53
N GLU A 95 4.22 -12.29 6.96
CA GLU A 95 3.43 -11.40 6.12
C GLU A 95 4.01 -9.97 6.07
N GLU A 96 5.10 -9.70 6.80
CA GLU A 96 5.88 -8.44 6.74
C GLU A 96 6.79 -8.33 5.51
#